data_AF-A0A942Z742-F1
#
_entry.id   AF-A0A942Z742-F1
#
_cell.length_a   1.000
_cell.length_b   1.000
_cell.length_c   1.000
_cell.angle_alpha   90.00
_cell.angle_beta   90.00
_cell.angle_gamma   90.00
#
_symmetry.space_group_name_H-M   'P 1'
#
loop_
_entity.id
_entity.type
_entity.pdbx_description
1 polymer ?
#
loop_
_entity_poly.entity_id
_entity_poly.type
_entity_poly.pdbx_seq_one_letter_code
_entity_poly.pdbx_strand_id
1 'polypeptide(L)' 'MAAKERKWRRVYLFLMIFFYGIYTPVSIFEWLAADGKFPFTAIVVGLALPFMRKNHLNQIQQQKN' A
#
# COMPACT_ATOMS: atom_id res chain seq x y z
N MET A 1 -9.89 -11.72 -16.76
CA MET A 1 -9.38 -10.43 -16.22
C MET A 1 -8.65 -9.68 -17.31
N ALA A 2 -8.80 -8.36 -17.36
CA ALA A 2 -8.07 -7.53 -18.34
C ALA A 2 -6.55 -7.59 -18.09
N ALA A 3 -5.74 -7.56 -19.15
CA ALA A 3 -4.27 -7.54 -19.02
C ALA A 3 -3.79 -6.36 -18.15
N LYS A 4 -4.43 -5.19 -18.29
CA LYS A 4 -4.21 -3.99 -17.47
C LYS A 4 -4.48 -4.25 -15.98
N GLU A 5 -5.59 -4.91 -15.64
CA GLU A 5 -5.95 -5.25 -14.26
C GLU A 5 -4.93 -6.22 -13.62
N ARG A 6 -4.49 -7.24 -14.34
CA ARG A 6 -3.46 -8.18 -13.85
C ARG A 6 -2.12 -7.48 -13.57
N LYS A 7 -1.71 -6.56 -14.46
CA LYS A 7 -0.49 -5.77 -14.28
C LYS A 7 -0.56 -4.92 -13.01
N TRP A 8 -1.66 -4.20 -12.81
CA TRP A 8 -1.87 -3.37 -11.62
C TRP A 8 -1.99 -4.17 -10.33
N ARG A 9 -2.65 -5.33 -10.35
CA ARG A 9 -2.67 -6.24 -9.18
C ARG A 9 -1.26 -6.64 -8.75
N ARG A 10 -0.35 -6.88 -9.71
CA ARG A 10 1.04 -7.24 -9.43
C ARG A 10 1.84 -6.05 -8.89
N VAL A 11 1.63 -4.85 -9.43
CA VAL A 11 2.21 -3.60 -8.89
C VAL A 11 1.79 -3.39 -7.44
N TYR A 12 0.49 -3.50 -7.14
CA TYR A 12 -0.01 -3.38 -5.76
C TYR A 12 0.54 -4.47 -4.85
N LEU A 13 0.76 -5.69 -5.33
CA LEU A 13 1.38 -6.75 -4.54
C LEU A 13 2.79 -6.35 -4.10
N PHE A 14 3.65 -5.94 -5.03
CA PHE A 14 5.01 -5.49 -4.70
C PHE A 14 5.01 -4.27 -3.77
N LEU A 15 4.10 -3.32 -4.03
CA LEU A 15 4.00 -2.11 -3.21
C LEU A 15 3.50 -2.42 -1.79
N MET A 16 2.54 -3.36 -1.63
CA MET A 16 2.12 -3.85 -0.32
C MET A 16 3.25 -4.58 0.41
N ILE A 17 3.99 -5.45 -0.27
CA ILE A 17 5.13 -6.16 0.35
C ILE A 17 6.19 -5.17 0.83
N PHE A 18 6.55 -4.18 0.01
CA PHE A 18 7.49 -3.15 0.40
C PHE A 18 6.97 -2.36 1.61
N PHE A 19 5.71 -1.92 1.56
CA PHE A 19 5.17 -1.06 2.60
C PHE A 19 5.00 -1.80 3.93
N TYR A 20 4.34 -2.96 3.93
CA TYR A 20 4.08 -3.72 5.15
C TYR A 20 5.28 -4.56 5.62
N GLY A 21 6.14 -5.00 4.70
CA GLY A 21 7.28 -5.86 5.03
C GLY A 21 8.55 -5.08 5.37
N ILE A 22 8.69 -3.85 4.90
CA ILE A 22 9.92 -3.04 5.10
C ILE A 22 9.58 -1.70 5.73
N TYR A 23 8.81 -0.85 5.05
CA TYR A 23 8.62 0.53 5.49
C TYR A 23 7.93 0.65 6.86
N THR A 24 6.82 -0.06 7.08
CA THR A 24 6.09 -0.04 8.34
C THR A 24 6.92 -0.62 9.50
N PRO A 25 7.57 -1.79 9.37
CA PRO A 25 8.47 -2.31 10.41
C PRO A 25 9.62 -1.37 10.74
N VAL A 26 10.27 -0.78 9.73
CA VAL A 26 11.35 0.19 9.93
C VAL A 26 10.84 1.43 10.65
N SER A 27 9.69 1.97 10.24
CA SER A 27 9.10 3.16 10.89
C SER A 27 8.70 2.89 12.35
N ILE A 28 8.21 1.69 12.67
CA ILE A 28 7.91 1.28 14.04
C ILE A 28 9.20 1.10 14.83
N PHE A 29 10.23 0.50 14.24
CA PHE A 29 11.52 0.31 14.88
C PHE A 29 12.19 1.66 15.17
N GLU A 30 12.19 2.61 14.23
CA GLU A 30 12.69 3.96 14.44
C GLU A 30 11.93 4.69 15.55
N TRP A 31 10.62 4.48 15.69
CA TRP A 31 9.84 5.08 16.76
C TRP A 31 10.12 4.46 18.14
N LEU A 32 10.39 3.14 18.20
CA LEU A 32 10.61 2.42 19.46
C LEU A 32 12.07 2.40 19.92
N ALA A 33 13.02 2.38 18.98
CA ALA A 33 14.45 2.17 19.24
C ALA A 33 15.29 3.43 19.03
N ALA A 34 14.77 4.43 18.32
CA ALA A 34 15.36 5.77 18.28
C ALA A 34 14.37 6.77 18.91
N ASP A 35 14.82 7.96 19.31
CA ASP A 35 13.95 9.08 19.72
C ASP A 35 13.15 9.64 18.51
N GLY A 36 12.62 8.74 17.68
CA GLY A 36 11.87 9.00 16.47
C GLY A 36 10.47 9.49 16.79
N LYS A 37 9.92 10.30 15.88
CA LYS A 37 8.54 10.79 16.00
C LYS A 37 7.56 9.66 15.73
N PHE A 38 6.36 9.79 16.32
CA PHE A 38 5.28 8.83 16.11
C PHE A 38 5.02 8.62 14.59
N PRO A 39 4.91 7.37 14.11
CA PRO A 39 4.95 7.05 12.68
C PRO A 39 3.56 7.23 12.02
N PHE A 40 3.02 8.45 12.09
CA PHE A 40 1.71 8.80 11.50
C PHE A 40 1.61 8.39 10.03
N THR A 41 2.68 8.60 9.26
CA THR A 41 2.74 8.27 7.83
C THR A 41 2.55 6.78 7.57
N ALA A 42 3.21 5.92 8.36
CA ALA A 42 3.09 4.47 8.22
C ALA A 42 1.68 3.98 8.54
N ILE A 43 1.02 4.58 9.54
CA ILE A 43 -0.35 4.24 9.93
C ILE A 43 -1.34 4.71 8.86
N VAL A 44 -1.27 5.98 8.46
CA VAL A 44 -2.18 6.56 7.47
C VAL A 44 -2.07 5.83 6.14
N VAL A 45 -0.85 5.61 5.65
CA VAL A 45 -0.65 4.91 4.38
C VAL A 45 -0.99 3.43 4.52
N GLY A 46 -0.66 2.79 5.65
CA GLY A 46 -1.05 1.40 5.93
C GLY A 46 -2.56 1.17 5.91
N LEU A 47 -3.35 2.18 6.30
CA LEU A 47 -4.81 2.16 6.17
C LEU A 47 -5.26 2.56 4.76
N ALA A 48 -4.68 3.58 4.14
CA ALA A 48 -5.12 4.10 2.84
C ALA A 48 -4.83 3.15 1.67
N LEU A 49 -3.69 2.45 1.69
CA LEU A 49 -3.25 1.56 0.61
C LEU A 49 -4.31 0.53 0.15
N PRO A 50 -4.96 -0.23 1.06
CA PRO A 50 -5.99 -1.20 0.67
C PRO A 50 -7.22 -0.52 0.05
N PHE A 51 -7.61 0.66 0.53
CA PHE A 51 -8.74 1.41 -0.05
C PHE A 51 -8.38 1.94 -1.44
N MET A 52 -7.18 2.52 -1.60
CA MET A 52 -6.68 2.98 -2.90
C MET A 52 -6.61 1.84 -3.92
N ARG A 53 -6.11 0.66 -3.50
CA ARG A 53 -6.08 -0.55 -4.33
C ARG A 53 -7.47 -0.95 -4.79
N LYS A 54 -8.45 -1.02 -3.87
CA LYS A 54 -9.83 -1.38 -4.20
C LYS A 54 -10.45 -0.37 -5.18
N ASN A 55 -10.33 0.92 -4.88
CA ASN A 55 -10.88 1.98 -5.71
C ASN A 55 -10.28 1.98 -7.13
N HIS A 56 -8.95 1.90 -7.24
CA HIS A 56 -8.28 1.90 -8.54
C HIS A 56 -8.62 0.66 -9.38
N LEU A 57 -8.67 -0.53 -8.77
CA LEU A 57 -9.07 -1.74 -9.50
C LEU A 57 -10.53 -1.68 -9.95
N ASN A 58 -11.43 -1.12 -9.13
CA ASN A 58 -12.83 -0.91 -9.51
C ASN A 58 -12.95 0.07 -10.68
N GLN A 59 -12.19 1.17 -10.69
CA GLN A 59 -12.18 2.11 -11.83
C GLN A 59 -11.71 1.43 -13.12
N ILE A 60 -10.67 0.59 -13.06
CA ILE A 60 -10.19 -0.17 -14.23
C ILE A 60 -11.27 -1.12 -14.75
N GLN A 61 -12.07 -1.72 -13.87
CA GLN A 61 -13.18 -2.60 -14.27
C GLN A 61 -14.34 -1.79 -14.87
N GLN A 62 -14.70 -0.65 -14.27
CA GLN A 62 -15.77 0.23 -14.78
C GLN A 62 -15.42 0.82 -16.15
N GLN A 63 -14.17 1.23 -16.39
CA GLN A 63 -13.73 1.72 -17.71
C GLN A 63 -13.75 0.66 -18.82
N LYS A 64 -13.92 -0.62 -18.46
CA LYS A 64 -13.95 -1.73 -19.41
C LYS A 64 -15.38 -2.18 -19.77
N ASN A 65 -16.36 -1.84 -18.95
CA ASN A 65 -17.79 -2.08 -19.23
C ASN A 65 -18.37 -0.90 -20.01
#